data_AF-A0A0F9PQ33-F1
#
_entry.id   AF-A0A0F9PQ33-F1
#
_cell.length_a   1.000
_cell.length_b   1.000
_cell.length_c   1.000
_cell.angle_alpha   90.00
_cell.angle_beta   90.00
_cell.angle_gamma   90.00
#
_symmetry.space_group_name_H-M   'P 1'
#
loop_
_entity.id
_entity.type
_entity.pdbx_description
1 polymer ?
#
loop_
_entity_poly.entity_id
_entity_poly.type
_entity_poly.pdbx_seq_one_letter_code
_entity_poly.pdbx_strand_id
1 'polypeptide(L)'
;MVELLLPVARRLTVNADAIPMSMRGMLTGVLRNKNDINEMAYQVGGRDVKPKKPLMIVGPDERTVMLIVGDGVAEAAELEELAHAGLERQEKNVKKHGRAFDFASARDRAGLPQANEFDQNYRDALRRRAAAHKRNPFSDPARVPQRPPAENGRKIYA
;
A
#
# COMPACT_ATOMS: atom_id res chain seq x y z
N MET A 1 -38.50 -28.32 -18.43
CA MET A 1 -37.45 -27.49 -17.81
C MET A 1 -38.01 -26.08 -17.78
N VAL A 2 -38.23 -25.55 -16.58
CA VAL A 2 -38.98 -24.32 -16.33
C VAL A 2 -38.06 -23.12 -16.53
N GLU A 3 -38.47 -22.15 -17.34
CA GLU A 3 -37.81 -20.84 -17.45
C GLU A 3 -37.98 -20.08 -16.14
N LEU A 4 -36.87 -19.74 -15.49
CA LEU A 4 -36.84 -18.91 -14.31
C LEU A 4 -36.45 -17.48 -14.71
N LEU A 5 -37.46 -16.60 -14.81
CA LEU A 5 -37.28 -15.15 -14.92
C LEU A 5 -36.75 -14.62 -13.58
N LEU A 6 -35.46 -14.29 -13.51
CA LEU A 6 -34.87 -13.60 -12.37
C LEU A 6 -34.84 -12.08 -12.65
N PRO A 7 -35.53 -11.24 -11.86
CA PRO A 7 -35.43 -9.80 -11.99
C PRO A 7 -34.01 -9.37 -11.59
N VAL A 8 -33.43 -8.49 -12.37
CA VAL A 8 -32.01 -8.10 -12.36
C VAL A 8 -31.58 -7.60 -10.97
N ALA A 9 -31.09 -8.52 -10.13
CA ALA A 9 -30.26 -8.23 -8.98
C ALA A 9 -28.83 -8.62 -9.36
N ARG A 10 -28.15 -7.79 -10.16
CA ARG A 10 -26.72 -7.98 -10.41
C ARG A 10 -26.00 -7.77 -9.08
N ARG A 11 -25.75 -8.86 -8.36
CA ARG A 11 -24.66 -8.90 -7.39
C ARG A 11 -23.39 -8.85 -8.23
N LEU A 12 -22.88 -7.64 -8.45
CA LEU A 12 -21.57 -7.44 -9.06
C LEU A 12 -20.56 -8.02 -8.06
N THR A 13 -20.19 -9.27 -8.30
CA THR A 13 -19.13 -9.93 -7.56
C THR A 13 -17.88 -9.10 -7.81
N VAL A 14 -17.34 -8.46 -6.76
CA VAL A 14 -16.01 -7.87 -6.81
C VAL A 14 -15.12 -8.89 -7.48
N ASN A 15 -14.52 -8.53 -8.61
CA ASN A 15 -13.76 -9.45 -9.42
C ASN A 15 -12.54 -9.86 -8.57
N ALA A 16 -12.65 -10.95 -7.81
CA ALA A 16 -11.62 -11.40 -6.87
C ALA A 16 -10.32 -11.82 -7.60
N ASP A 17 -10.40 -11.92 -8.93
CA ASP A 17 -9.29 -12.10 -9.84
C ASP A 17 -8.51 -10.80 -10.11
N ALA A 18 -9.12 -9.63 -9.85
CA ALA A 18 -8.42 -8.34 -9.88
C ALA A 18 -7.55 -8.12 -8.63
N ILE A 19 -7.86 -8.80 -7.52
CA ILE A 19 -7.07 -8.78 -6.28
C ILE A 19 -5.98 -9.85 -6.37
N PRO A 20 -4.69 -9.47 -6.30
CA PRO A 20 -3.59 -10.43 -6.22
C PRO A 20 -3.81 -11.47 -5.12
N MET A 21 -3.45 -12.73 -5.38
CA MET A 21 -3.74 -13.86 -4.49
C MET A 21 -3.21 -13.63 -3.06
N SER A 22 -2.05 -12.98 -2.92
CA SER A 22 -1.44 -12.63 -1.63
C SER A 22 -2.22 -11.60 -0.81
N MET A 23 -3.12 -10.83 -1.44
CA MET A 23 -3.88 -9.75 -0.82
C MET A 23 -5.38 -10.07 -0.73
N ARG A 24 -5.79 -11.27 -1.14
CA ARG A 24 -7.17 -11.73 -1.00
C ARG A 24 -7.55 -11.74 0.48
N GLY A 25 -8.69 -11.13 0.79
CA GLY A 25 -9.17 -11.01 2.16
C GLY A 25 -8.53 -9.88 2.96
N MET A 26 -7.50 -9.21 2.46
CA MET A 26 -6.93 -7.99 3.09
C MET A 26 -7.52 -6.71 2.50
N LEU A 27 -7.88 -6.73 1.21
CA LEU A 27 -8.43 -5.60 0.49
C LEU A 27 -9.93 -5.76 0.23
N THR A 28 -10.64 -4.64 0.15
CA THR A 28 -12.01 -4.58 -0.38
C THR A 28 -12.01 -4.71 -1.90
N GLY A 29 -11.03 -4.09 -2.58
CA GLY A 29 -10.93 -4.10 -4.03
C GLY A 29 -9.64 -3.43 -4.53
N VAL A 30 -9.36 -3.61 -5.81
CA VAL A 30 -8.24 -2.97 -6.52
C VAL A 30 -8.79 -2.16 -7.69
N LEU A 31 -8.49 -0.86 -7.69
CA LEU A 31 -8.94 0.11 -8.68
C LEU A 31 -7.73 0.56 -9.51
N ARG A 32 -7.81 0.48 -10.83
CA ARG A 32 -6.69 0.82 -11.73
C ARG A 32 -6.99 2.02 -12.62
N ASN A 33 -8.26 2.29 -12.87
CA ASN A 33 -8.69 3.35 -13.76
C ASN A 33 -9.92 4.10 -13.18
N LYS A 34 -10.31 5.22 -13.81
CA LYS A 34 -11.46 6.02 -13.38
C LYS A 34 -12.79 5.26 -13.45
N ASN A 35 -12.94 4.32 -14.38
CA ASN A 35 -14.15 3.53 -14.50
C ASN A 35 -14.29 2.57 -13.30
N ASP A 36 -13.19 1.95 -12.88
CA ASP A 36 -13.16 1.09 -11.69
C ASP A 36 -13.59 1.89 -10.45
N ILE A 37 -13.15 3.15 -10.33
CA ILE A 37 -13.53 4.03 -9.22
C ILE A 37 -15.03 4.32 -9.27
N ASN A 38 -15.56 4.73 -10.42
CA ASN A 38 -17.00 5.05 -10.57
C ASN A 38 -17.93 3.87 -10.26
N GLU A 39 -17.45 2.65 -10.42
CA GLU A 39 -18.22 1.44 -10.14
C GLU A 39 -18.02 0.93 -8.71
N MET A 40 -17.03 1.47 -7.96
CA MET A 40 -16.59 0.91 -6.68
C MET A 40 -17.72 0.82 -5.66
N ALA A 41 -18.48 1.90 -5.47
CA ALA A 41 -19.59 1.92 -4.52
C ALA A 41 -20.64 0.84 -4.82
N TYR A 42 -20.92 0.59 -6.11
CA TYR A 42 -21.84 -0.46 -6.53
C TYR A 42 -21.22 -1.86 -6.34
N GLN A 43 -19.93 -2.01 -6.58
CA GLN A 43 -19.20 -3.27 -6.41
C GLN A 43 -19.15 -3.74 -4.94
N VAL A 44 -19.06 -2.80 -3.99
CA VAL A 44 -19.02 -3.14 -2.56
C VAL A 44 -20.41 -3.37 -1.94
N GLY A 45 -21.48 -3.21 -2.72
CA GLY A 45 -22.85 -3.49 -2.30
C GLY A 45 -23.74 -2.26 -2.08
N GLY A 46 -23.30 -1.07 -2.49
CA GLY A 46 -24.06 0.17 -2.41
C GLY A 46 -23.24 1.35 -1.86
N ARG A 47 -23.74 2.57 -2.09
CA ARG A 47 -23.10 3.82 -1.68
C ARG A 47 -22.96 3.97 -0.16
N ASP A 48 -23.95 3.50 0.59
CA ASP A 48 -24.04 3.65 2.04
C ASP A 48 -23.31 2.51 2.80
N VAL A 49 -22.75 1.54 2.07
CA VAL A 49 -21.97 0.46 2.66
C VAL A 49 -20.72 1.05 3.29
N LYS A 50 -20.30 0.51 4.44
CA LYS A 50 -19.08 0.95 5.15
C LYS A 50 -18.01 -0.15 5.09
N PRO A 51 -17.13 -0.15 4.08
CA PRO A 51 -16.12 -1.19 3.92
C PRO A 51 -15.13 -1.17 5.10
N LYS A 52 -14.97 -2.32 5.76
CA LYS A 52 -13.98 -2.50 6.84
C LYS A 52 -12.55 -2.63 6.31
N LYS A 53 -12.38 -3.10 5.08
CA LYS A 53 -11.07 -3.35 4.49
C LYS A 53 -10.67 -2.18 3.58
N PRO A 54 -9.38 -1.90 3.43
CA PRO A 54 -8.91 -0.82 2.56
C PRO A 54 -9.17 -1.10 1.09
N LEU A 55 -9.31 -0.02 0.33
CA LEU A 55 -9.29 -0.01 -1.14
C LEU A 55 -7.88 0.27 -1.62
N MET A 56 -7.42 -0.48 -2.61
CA MET A 56 -6.12 -0.25 -3.23
C MET A 56 -6.32 0.42 -4.59
N ILE A 57 -5.63 1.54 -4.79
CA ILE A 57 -5.60 2.26 -6.07
C ILE A 57 -4.21 2.11 -6.65
N VAL A 58 -4.14 1.60 -7.88
CA VAL A 58 -2.92 1.59 -8.67
C VAL A 58 -2.87 2.91 -9.43
N GLY A 59 -1.77 3.63 -9.25
CA GLY A 59 -1.55 4.92 -9.88
C GLY A 59 -1.37 4.81 -11.40
N PRO A 60 -1.49 5.95 -12.11
CA PRO A 60 -1.41 5.99 -13.56
C PRO A 60 -0.02 5.63 -14.11
N ASP A 61 1.00 5.57 -13.26
CA ASP A 61 2.36 5.12 -13.59
C ASP A 61 2.57 3.60 -13.37
N GLU A 62 1.52 2.87 -13.00
CA GLU A 62 1.50 1.43 -12.67
C GLU A 62 2.48 1.00 -11.55
N ARG A 63 3.08 1.97 -10.85
CA ARG A 63 4.13 1.75 -9.85
C ARG A 63 3.76 2.29 -8.49
N THR A 64 3.01 3.38 -8.46
CA THR A 64 2.58 3.99 -7.22
C THR A 64 1.29 3.34 -6.76
N VAL A 65 1.25 2.88 -5.50
CA VAL A 65 0.06 2.29 -4.90
C VAL A 65 -0.44 3.21 -3.79
N MET A 66 -1.76 3.47 -3.77
CA MET A 66 -2.42 4.23 -2.72
C MET A 66 -3.44 3.33 -2.02
N LEU A 67 -3.47 3.39 -0.69
CA LEU A 67 -4.48 2.70 0.11
C LEU A 67 -5.43 3.74 0.70
N ILE A 68 -6.73 3.54 0.50
CA ILE A 68 -7.78 4.33 1.13
C ILE A 68 -8.46 3.46 2.16
N VAL A 69 -8.42 3.92 3.42
CA VAL A 69 -8.91 3.19 4.59
C VAL A 69 -10.18 3.87 5.09
N GLY A 70 -11.30 3.15 5.05
CA GLY A 70 -12.55 3.61 5.66
C GLY A 70 -12.83 3.01 7.05
N ASP A 71 -12.17 1.90 7.38
CA ASP A 71 -12.27 1.16 8.66
C ASP A 71 -13.71 0.91 9.15
N GLY A 72 -14.66 0.74 8.22
CA GLY A 72 -16.08 0.54 8.55
C GLY A 72 -16.79 1.77 9.10
N VAL A 73 -16.16 2.95 9.06
CA VAL A 73 -16.74 4.24 9.47
C VAL A 73 -17.17 5.03 8.24
N ALA A 74 -16.27 5.16 7.26
CA ALA A 74 -16.51 5.89 6.04
C ALA A 74 -17.40 5.11 5.07
N GLU A 75 -18.30 5.82 4.41
CA GLU A 75 -19.20 5.26 3.41
C GLU A 75 -18.47 4.99 2.10
N ALA A 76 -18.97 4.05 1.31
CA ALA A 76 -18.38 3.71 0.03
C ALA A 76 -18.38 4.91 -0.91
N ALA A 77 -19.40 5.78 -0.84
CA ALA A 77 -19.44 7.05 -1.56
C ALA A 77 -18.26 7.98 -1.17
N GLU A 78 -17.98 8.13 0.12
CA GLU A 78 -16.86 8.96 0.59
C GLU A 78 -15.52 8.37 0.13
N LEU A 79 -15.39 7.05 0.18
CA LEU A 79 -14.21 6.35 -0.30
C LEU A 79 -14.03 6.49 -1.82
N GLU A 80 -15.11 6.56 -2.59
CA GLU A 80 -15.13 6.82 -4.02
C GLU A 80 -14.59 8.22 -4.34
N GLU A 81 -15.09 9.23 -3.61
CA GLU A 81 -14.65 10.62 -3.77
C GLU A 81 -13.17 10.78 -3.40
N LEU A 82 -12.73 10.15 -2.31
CA LEU A 82 -11.32 10.13 -1.93
C LEU A 82 -10.46 9.43 -2.98
N ALA A 83 -10.97 8.37 -3.62
CA ALA A 83 -10.29 7.67 -4.70
C ALA A 83 -10.11 8.58 -5.93
N HIS A 84 -11.15 9.31 -6.32
CA HIS A 84 -11.06 10.30 -7.40
C HIS A 84 -10.04 11.39 -7.10
N ALA A 85 -10.13 12.01 -5.92
CA ALA A 85 -9.20 13.06 -5.51
C ALA A 85 -7.74 12.55 -5.48
N GLY A 86 -7.53 11.33 -4.98
CA GLY A 86 -6.23 10.66 -4.97
C GLY A 86 -5.67 10.42 -6.36
N LEU A 87 -6.49 9.90 -7.28
CA LEU A 87 -6.08 9.62 -8.65
C LEU A 87 -5.78 10.91 -9.42
N GLU A 88 -6.62 11.94 -9.32
CA GLU A 88 -6.38 13.24 -9.95
C GLU A 88 -5.08 13.90 -9.49
N ARG A 89 -4.78 13.79 -8.19
CA ARG A 89 -3.53 14.31 -7.63
C ARG A 89 -2.33 13.59 -8.23
N GLN A 90 -2.42 12.27 -8.40
CA GLN A 90 -1.36 11.49 -9.05
C GLN A 90 -1.23 11.85 -10.53
N GLU A 91 -2.33 11.97 -11.28
CA GLU A 91 -2.32 12.40 -12.69
C GLU A 91 -1.63 13.76 -12.85
N LYS A 92 -1.90 14.72 -11.96
CA LYS A 92 -1.24 16.03 -11.93
C LYS A 92 0.27 15.89 -11.68
N ASN A 93 0.67 15.04 -10.73
CA ASN A 93 2.09 14.78 -10.45
C ASN A 93 2.80 14.11 -11.63
N VAL A 94 2.19 13.12 -12.27
CA VAL A 94 2.76 12.46 -13.45
C VAL A 94 2.96 13.46 -14.58
N LYS A 95 1.97 14.32 -14.85
CA LYS A 95 2.09 15.36 -15.88
C LYS A 95 3.23 16.34 -15.61
N LYS A 96 3.48 16.68 -14.34
CA LYS A 96 4.50 17.66 -13.95
C LYS A 96 5.91 17.08 -13.84
N HIS A 97 6.03 15.84 -13.35
CA HIS A 97 7.30 15.23 -12.93
C HIS A 97 7.63 13.92 -13.65
N GLY A 98 6.76 13.44 -14.52
CA GLY A 98 6.88 12.13 -15.19
C GLY A 98 6.61 10.92 -14.28
N ARG A 99 6.34 11.13 -12.99
CA ARG A 99 6.07 10.08 -11.98
C ARG A 99 4.99 10.54 -10.99
N ALA A 100 4.22 9.60 -10.43
CA ALA A 100 3.12 9.95 -9.52
C ALA A 100 3.65 10.32 -8.12
N PHE A 101 4.80 9.78 -7.73
CA PHE A 101 5.48 10.08 -6.48
C PHE A 101 6.92 10.54 -6.69
N ASP A 102 7.28 11.64 -6.04
CA ASP A 102 8.64 12.18 -6.03
C ASP A 102 9.46 11.56 -4.89
N PHE A 103 10.09 10.42 -5.20
CA PHE A 103 10.96 9.72 -4.27
C PHE A 103 12.20 10.53 -3.88
N ALA A 104 12.71 11.40 -4.75
CA ALA A 104 13.92 12.16 -4.46
C ALA A 104 13.63 13.18 -3.35
N SER A 105 12.58 13.98 -3.50
CA SER A 105 12.15 14.95 -2.49
C SER A 105 11.65 14.28 -1.19
N ALA A 106 11.12 13.06 -1.27
CA ALA A 106 10.74 12.28 -0.08
C ALA A 106 11.97 11.80 0.70
N ARG A 107 13.03 11.37 0.00
CA ARG A 107 14.30 10.95 0.62
C ARG A 107 15.01 12.13 1.29
N ASP A 108 15.08 13.28 0.62
CA ASP A 108 15.67 14.49 1.19
C ASP A 108 14.98 14.91 2.50
N ARG A 109 13.64 14.92 2.50
CA ARG A 109 12.87 15.24 3.72
C ARG A 109 13.07 14.23 4.84
N ALA A 110 13.32 12.97 4.51
CA ALA A 110 13.62 11.93 5.50
C ALA A 110 15.10 11.92 5.94
N GLY A 111 15.94 12.82 5.40
CA GLY A 111 17.39 12.80 5.65
C GLY A 111 18.07 11.55 5.11
N LEU A 112 17.45 10.88 4.12
CA LEU A 112 17.99 9.68 3.51
C LEU A 112 18.90 10.05 2.33
N PRO A 113 20.02 9.34 2.13
CA PRO A 113 20.95 9.63 1.04
C PRO A 113 20.26 9.49 -0.32
N GLN A 114 20.70 10.24 -1.31
CA GLN A 114 20.13 10.13 -2.66
C GLN A 114 20.46 8.76 -3.28
N ALA A 115 19.66 8.35 -4.28
CA ALA A 115 19.79 7.01 -4.87
C ALA A 115 21.18 6.79 -5.52
N ASN A 116 21.74 7.82 -6.13
CA ASN A 116 23.10 7.83 -6.72
C ASN A 116 24.22 7.78 -5.67
N GLU A 117 23.96 8.24 -4.45
CA GLU A 117 24.93 8.26 -3.34
C GLU A 117 24.88 6.98 -2.50
N PHE A 118 23.78 6.23 -2.60
CA PHE A 118 23.53 5.06 -1.75
C PHE A 118 24.63 4.02 -1.84
N ASP A 119 25.09 3.68 -3.05
CA ASP A 119 26.12 2.65 -3.25
C ASP A 119 27.45 3.02 -2.60
N GLN A 120 27.86 4.28 -2.73
CA GLN A 120 29.10 4.77 -2.13
C GLN A 120 28.97 4.78 -0.60
N ASN A 121 27.87 5.32 -0.07
CA ASN A 121 27.59 5.35 1.36
C ASN A 121 27.55 3.94 1.98
N TYR A 122 26.97 2.98 1.26
CA TYR A 122 26.89 1.59 1.69
C TYR A 122 28.27 0.93 1.72
N ARG A 123 29.08 1.11 0.67
CA ARG A 123 30.47 0.62 0.63
C ARG A 123 31.31 1.19 1.76
N ASP A 124 31.16 2.48 2.04
CA ASP A 124 31.91 3.14 3.11
C ASP A 124 31.43 2.68 4.49
N ALA A 125 30.13 2.45 4.69
CA ALA A 125 29.60 1.85 5.91
C ALA A 125 30.16 0.44 6.14
N LEU A 126 30.23 -0.40 5.10
CA LEU A 126 30.82 -1.74 5.17
C LEU A 126 32.32 -1.68 5.49
N ARG A 127 33.07 -0.78 4.88
CA ARG A 127 34.49 -0.57 5.17
C ARG A 127 34.72 -0.13 6.62
N ARG A 128 33.93 0.83 7.12
CA ARG A 128 33.98 1.26 8.52
C ARG A 128 33.69 0.12 9.47
N ARG A 129 32.66 -0.69 9.17
CA ARG A 129 32.33 -1.89 9.96
C ARG A 129 33.46 -2.91 9.96
N ALA A 130 34.05 -3.21 8.79
CA ALA A 130 35.19 -4.12 8.69
C ALA A 130 36.41 -3.61 9.48
N ALA A 131 36.70 -2.30 9.40
CA ALA A 131 37.78 -1.69 10.18
C ALA A 131 37.51 -1.75 11.70
N ALA A 132 36.27 -1.52 12.12
CA ALA A 132 35.86 -1.64 13.52
C ALA A 132 36.02 -3.09 14.03
N HIS A 133 35.59 -4.09 13.26
CA HIS A 133 35.80 -5.51 13.60
C HIS A 133 37.28 -5.88 13.66
N LYS A 134 38.12 -5.37 12.74
CA LYS A 134 39.56 -5.61 12.78
C LYS A 134 40.21 -5.00 14.04
N ARG A 135 39.73 -3.85 14.50
CA ARG A 135 40.21 -3.18 15.72
C ARG A 135 39.73 -3.90 16.99
N ASN A 136 38.50 -4.38 16.99
CA ASN A 136 37.87 -5.08 18.12
C ASN A 136 37.29 -6.43 17.68
N PRO A 137 38.13 -7.47 17.51
CA PRO A 137 37.70 -8.77 16.99
C PRO A 137 36.68 -9.51 17.87
N PHE A 138 36.58 -9.13 19.15
CA PHE A 138 35.67 -9.72 20.13
C PHE A 138 34.37 -8.92 20.36
N SER A 139 34.17 -7.79 19.66
CA SER A 139 33.07 -6.86 19.97
C SER A 139 31.90 -6.90 19.00
N ASP A 140 31.65 -8.02 18.31
CA ASP A 140 30.29 -8.21 17.80
C ASP A 140 29.47 -8.61 19.03
N PRO A 141 28.64 -7.72 19.62
CA PRO A 141 27.68 -8.21 20.59
C PRO A 141 26.92 -9.31 19.85
N ALA A 142 26.89 -10.52 20.40
CA ALA A 142 26.00 -11.55 19.90
C ALA A 142 24.67 -10.87 19.62
N ARG A 143 24.13 -10.98 18.39
CA ARG A 143 22.83 -10.39 18.04
C ARG A 143 21.85 -10.91 19.09
N VAL A 144 21.66 -10.15 20.16
CA VAL A 144 20.62 -10.45 21.12
C VAL A 144 19.39 -10.20 20.28
N PRO A 145 18.58 -11.23 19.98
CA PRO A 145 17.32 -10.99 19.30
C PRO A 145 16.61 -9.94 20.15
N GLN A 146 16.48 -8.72 19.62
CA GLN A 146 15.71 -7.69 20.28
C GLN A 146 14.30 -8.26 20.28
N ARG A 147 13.88 -8.81 21.43
CA ARG A 147 12.47 -9.11 21.62
C ARG A 147 11.74 -7.79 21.34
N PRO A 148 10.71 -7.78 20.48
CA PRO A 148 9.88 -6.61 20.35
C PRO A 148 9.46 -6.17 21.77
N PRO A 149 9.42 -4.86 22.06
CA PRO A 149 8.96 -4.38 23.35
C PRO A 149 7.62 -5.04 23.64
N ALA A 150 7.49 -5.61 24.84
CA ALA A 150 6.28 -6.32 25.23
C ALA A 150 5.13 -5.32 25.33
N GLU A 151 4.35 -5.15 24.26
CA GLU A 151 3.02 -4.60 24.36
C GLU A 151 2.17 -5.58 25.18
N ASN A 152 1.87 -5.19 26.42
CA ASN A 152 0.79 -5.76 27.22
C ASN A 152 0.78 -7.29 27.34
N GLY A 153 1.86 -7.87 27.87
CA GLY A 153 1.81 -9.15 28.59
C GLY A 153 1.48 -10.42 27.77
N ARG A 154 1.31 -10.34 26.45
CA ARG A 154 1.11 -11.54 25.61
C ARG A 154 2.41 -11.97 24.95
N LYS A 155 2.99 -13.06 25.47
CA LYS A 155 4.06 -13.81 24.79
C LYS A 155 3.50 -14.42 23.51
N ILE A 156 3.92 -13.92 22.36
CA ILE A 156 3.82 -14.65 21.09
C ILE A 156 5.07 -15.53 21.01
N TYR A 157 4.90 -16.85 21.18
CA TYR A 157 5.93 -17.81 20.80
C TYR A 157 5.89 -17.95 19.27
N ALA A 158 7.08 -18.04 18.68
CA ALA A 158 7.32 -18.15 17.24
C ALA A 158 6.60 -19.32 16.58
#